data_AF-A0A1M5QLY9-F1
#
_entry.id   AF-A0A1M5QLY9-F1
#
_cell.length_a   1.000
_cell.length_b   1.000
_cell.length_c   1.000
_cell.angle_alpha   90.00
_cell.angle_beta   90.00
_cell.angle_gamma   90.00
#
_symmetry.space_group_name_H-M   'P 1'
#
loop_
_entity.id
_entity.type
_entity.pdbx_description
1 polymer ?
#
loop_
_entity_poly.entity_id
_entity_poly.type
_entity_poly.pdbx_seq_one_letter_code
_entity_poly.pdbx_strand_id
1 'polypeptide(L)'
;MKRIDKSLAGDPNFNQISEDFTSQFDSIDDYIERGIGFGILHNGEVVCGASSYSIYNEGIEIEVATHRKHRRKGLATVASSALLLECLKKGIYPSWDAAIEH
;
A
#
# COMPACT_ATOMS: atom_id res chain seq x y z
N MET A 1 -10.94 -5.82 2.89
CA MET A 1 -9.96 -5.04 2.11
C MET A 1 -10.62 -3.76 1.66
N LYS A 2 -9.88 -2.66 1.62
CA LYS A 2 -10.35 -1.33 1.20
C LYS A 2 -9.24 -0.64 0.40
N ARG A 3 -9.60 0.24 -0.54
CA ARG A 3 -8.67 1.20 -1.12
C ARG A 3 -8.22 2.17 -0.01
N ILE A 4 -6.97 2.58 -0.02
CA ILE A 4 -6.50 3.61 0.90
C ILE A 4 -7.15 4.94 0.49
N ASP A 5 -7.92 5.50 1.42
CA ASP A 5 -8.54 6.81 1.31
C ASP A 5 -7.96 7.74 2.38
N LYS A 6 -8.41 9.00 2.41
CA LYS A 6 -7.90 10.00 3.36
C LYS A 6 -8.09 9.57 4.83
N SER A 7 -9.17 8.82 5.13
CA SER A 7 -9.40 8.32 6.48
C SER A 7 -8.39 7.24 6.86
N LEU A 8 -8.08 6.34 5.93
CA LEU A 8 -7.14 5.25 6.18
C LEU A 8 -5.68 5.76 6.20
N ALA A 9 -5.31 6.63 5.27
CA ALA A 9 -3.97 7.25 5.22
C ALA A 9 -3.69 8.17 6.42
N GLY A 10 -4.74 8.76 7.01
CA GLY A 10 -4.64 9.55 8.23
C GLY A 10 -4.72 8.73 9.53
N ASP A 11 -4.94 7.42 9.47
CA ASP A 11 -5.01 6.57 10.65
C ASP A 11 -3.60 6.29 11.19
N PRO A 12 -3.28 6.65 12.45
CA PRO A 12 -1.98 6.33 13.05
C PRO A 12 -1.65 4.82 13.05
N ASN A 13 -2.65 3.94 13.06
CA ASN A 13 -2.44 2.50 13.00
C ASN A 13 -2.05 2.01 11.59
N PHE A 14 -2.36 2.79 10.55
CA PHE A 14 -1.94 2.48 9.19
C PHE A 14 -0.42 2.61 9.04
N ASN A 15 0.14 3.73 9.51
CA ASN A 15 1.58 3.99 9.47
C ASN A 15 2.39 3.12 10.43
N GLN A 16 1.76 2.53 11.46
CA GLN A 16 2.45 1.57 12.36
C GLN A 16 2.90 0.28 11.65
N ILE A 17 2.30 -0.06 10.51
CA ILE A 17 2.72 -1.23 9.74
C ILE A 17 3.91 -0.89 8.85
N SER A 18 3.86 0.28 8.21
CA SER A 18 4.93 0.85 7.39
C SER A 18 4.61 2.33 7.17
N GLU A 19 5.53 3.22 7.59
CA GLU A 19 5.43 4.65 7.30
C GLU A 19 5.60 4.94 5.80
N ASP A 20 6.31 4.03 5.10
CA ASP A 20 6.62 4.08 3.68
C ASP A 20 5.40 3.93 2.76
N PHE A 21 4.23 3.63 3.32
CA PHE A 21 2.99 3.64 2.54
C PHE A 21 2.64 5.01 1.97
N THR A 22 3.01 6.11 2.64
CA THR A 22 2.70 7.48 2.20
C THR A 22 3.82 8.50 2.42
N SER A 23 4.89 8.17 3.16
CA SER A 23 5.95 9.12 3.55
C SER A 23 6.69 9.79 2.39
N GLN A 24 6.69 9.16 1.21
CA GLN A 24 7.36 9.66 0.00
C GLN A 24 6.58 10.73 -0.76
N PHE A 25 5.36 11.04 -0.31
CA PHE A 25 4.49 12.06 -0.87
C PHE A 25 4.56 13.33 -0.03
N ASP A 26 4.27 14.48 -0.64
CA ASP A 26 4.37 15.78 0.04
C ASP A 26 3.31 15.92 1.14
N SER A 27 2.19 15.19 1.03
CA SER A 27 1.12 15.12 2.02
C SER A 27 0.20 13.92 1.79
N ILE A 28 -0.72 13.66 2.73
CA ILE A 28 -1.81 12.69 2.50
C ILE A 28 -2.67 13.08 1.30
N ASP A 29 -2.97 14.37 1.12
CA ASP A 29 -3.79 14.82 0.00
C ASP A 29 -3.09 14.56 -1.34
N ASP A 30 -1.77 14.80 -1.39
CA ASP A 30 -0.91 14.50 -2.51
C ASP A 30 -0.88 12.98 -2.83
N TYR A 31 -0.78 12.13 -1.80
CA TYR A 31 -0.92 10.68 -1.95
C TYR A 31 -2.30 10.28 -2.49
N ILE A 32 -3.39 10.88 -2.03
CA ILE A 32 -4.74 10.53 -2.48
C ILE A 32 -4.96 10.94 -3.94
N GLU A 33 -4.35 12.04 -4.38
CA GLU A 33 -4.44 12.53 -5.75
C GLU A 33 -3.61 11.67 -6.72
N ARG A 34 -2.35 11.40 -6.38
CA ARG A 34 -1.40 10.77 -7.31
C ARG A 34 -1.21 9.27 -7.06
N GLY A 35 -1.23 8.85 -5.80
CA GLY A 35 -0.96 7.50 -5.35
C GLY A 35 -2.13 6.53 -5.48
N ILE A 36 -1.82 5.26 -5.28
CA ILE A 36 -2.78 4.16 -5.23
C ILE A 36 -2.34 3.10 -4.22
N GLY A 37 -3.29 2.52 -3.51
CA GLY A 37 -2.97 1.41 -2.62
C GLY A 37 -4.20 0.82 -1.93
N PHE A 38 -4.00 -0.32 -1.27
CA PHE A 38 -5.05 -1.11 -0.65
C PHE A 38 -4.61 -1.62 0.71
N GLY A 39 -5.52 -1.54 1.69
CA GLY A 39 -5.35 -2.07 3.04
C GLY A 39 -6.31 -3.24 3.32
N ILE A 40 -5.82 -4.26 4.02
CA ILE A 40 -6.63 -5.34 4.60
C ILE A 40 -6.84 -5.03 6.08
N LEU A 41 -8.10 -5.00 6.50
CA LEU A 41 -8.49 -4.70 7.88
C LEU A 41 -8.87 -5.98 8.62
N HIS A 42 -8.53 -6.04 9.90
CA HIS A 42 -9.01 -7.04 10.86
C HIS A 42 -9.45 -6.31 12.13
N ASN A 43 -10.70 -6.51 12.57
CA ASN A 43 -11.30 -5.82 13.72
C ASN A 43 -11.20 -4.28 13.67
N GLY A 44 -11.25 -3.70 12.47
CA GLY A 44 -11.17 -2.25 12.26
C GLY A 44 -9.76 -1.72 12.08
N GLU A 45 -8.72 -2.49 12.38
CA GLU A 45 -7.32 -2.09 12.23
C GLU A 45 -6.74 -2.61 10.91
N VAL A 46 -5.90 -1.81 10.26
CA VAL A 46 -5.13 -2.29 9.11
C VAL A 46 -4.09 -3.30 9.62
N VAL A 47 -4.01 -4.45 8.96
CA VAL A 47 -3.05 -5.53 9.31
C VAL A 47 -2.11 -5.88 8.16
N CYS A 48 -2.39 -5.41 6.95
CA CYS A 48 -1.56 -5.54 5.77
C CYS A 48 -1.94 -4.47 4.74
N GLY A 49 -0.96 -3.96 3.99
CA GLY A 49 -1.20 -3.05 2.88
C GLY A 49 -0.21 -3.25 1.74
N ALA A 50 -0.63 -2.81 0.56
CA ALA A 50 0.23 -2.59 -0.59
C ALA A 50 -0.04 -1.17 -1.12
N SER A 51 1.00 -0.37 -1.30
CA SER A 51 0.90 1.04 -1.66
C SER A 51 1.91 1.41 -2.75
N SER A 52 1.59 2.43 -3.55
CA SER A 52 2.56 3.11 -4.39
C SER A 52 3.58 3.82 -3.49
N TYR A 53 4.80 3.31 -3.45
CA TYR A 53 5.93 3.94 -2.75
C TYR A 53 6.41 5.18 -3.47
N SER A 54 6.54 5.11 -4.80
CA SER A 54 6.88 6.24 -5.65
C SER A 54 6.12 6.16 -6.97
N ILE A 55 6.10 7.26 -7.71
CA ILE A 55 5.42 7.38 -9.00
C ILE A 55 6.40 7.96 -10.02
N TYR A 56 6.40 7.41 -11.22
CA TYR A 56 7.14 7.91 -12.38
C TYR A 56 6.25 7.83 -13.63
N ASN A 57 6.74 8.35 -14.76
CA ASN A 57 5.91 8.60 -15.95
C ASN A 57 5.09 7.40 -16.44
N GLU A 58 5.58 6.17 -16.26
CA GLU A 58 4.95 4.96 -16.78
C GLU A 58 4.40 4.05 -15.68
N GLY A 59 4.63 4.35 -14.40
CA GLY A 59 4.47 3.35 -13.36
C GLY A 59 4.60 3.83 -11.92
N ILE A 60 4.59 2.84 -11.03
CA ILE A 60 4.82 3.01 -9.60
C ILE A 60 5.88 2.03 -9.12
N GLU A 61 6.55 2.37 -8.03
CA GLU A 61 7.20 1.37 -7.16
C GLU A 61 6.21 0.92 -6.10
N ILE A 62 6.22 -0.37 -5.75
CA ILE A 62 5.29 -0.95 -4.79
C ILE A 62 5.97 -1.20 -3.45
N GLU A 63 5.35 -0.70 -2.37
CA GLU A 63 5.66 -1.06 -0.99
C GLU A 63 4.59 -2.02 -0.45
N VAL A 64 5.00 -3.07 0.26
CA VAL A 64 4.10 -4.08 0.85
C VAL A 64 4.53 -4.42 2.25
N ALA A 65 3.65 -4.15 3.21
CA ALA A 65 3.92 -4.48 4.60
C ALA A 65 2.76 -5.26 5.24
N THR A 66 3.10 -6.13 6.17
CA THR A 66 2.15 -6.94 6.95
C THR A 66 2.54 -6.92 8.41
N HIS A 67 1.59 -6.55 9.28
CA HIS A 67 1.77 -6.54 10.72
C HIS A 67 2.28 -7.90 11.20
N ARG A 68 3.31 -7.91 12.07
CA ARG A 68 4.04 -9.14 12.48
C ARG A 68 3.13 -10.30 12.91
N LYS A 69 2.07 -10.01 13.68
CA LYS A 69 1.09 -11.02 14.17
C LYS A 69 0.17 -11.61 13.08
N HIS A 70 0.17 -11.04 11.87
CA HIS A 70 -0.69 -11.43 10.75
C HIS A 70 0.08 -11.95 9.53
N ARG A 71 1.41 -12.12 9.65
CA ARG A 71 2.25 -12.71 8.60
C ARG A 71 1.93 -14.20 8.36
N ARG A 72 2.36 -14.73 7.22
CA ARG A 72 2.17 -16.14 6.78
C ARG A 72 0.71 -16.59 6.60
N LYS A 73 -0.21 -15.63 6.42
CA LYS A 73 -1.65 -15.86 6.16
C LYS A 73 -2.08 -15.51 4.72
N GLY A 74 -1.13 -15.25 3.81
CA GLY A 74 -1.40 -14.86 2.42
C GLY A 74 -1.88 -13.41 2.21
N LEU A 75 -1.90 -12.59 3.27
CA LEU A 75 -2.44 -11.21 3.21
C LEU A 75 -1.67 -10.31 2.23
N ALA A 76 -0.34 -10.36 2.25
CA ALA A 76 0.51 -9.62 1.31
C ALA A 76 0.15 -9.96 -0.14
N THR A 77 0.03 -11.25 -0.47
CA THR A 77 -0.38 -11.69 -1.80
C THR A 77 -1.72 -11.09 -2.22
N VAL A 78 -2.71 -11.06 -1.32
CA VAL A 78 -4.03 -10.49 -1.60
C VAL A 78 -3.95 -8.97 -1.83
N ALA A 79 -3.25 -8.24 -0.95
CA ALA A 79 -3.10 -6.79 -1.05
C ALA A 79 -2.35 -6.39 -2.33
N SER A 80 -1.21 -7.03 -2.61
CA SER A 80 -0.45 -6.82 -3.84
C SER A 80 -1.26 -7.16 -5.08
N SER A 81 -2.00 -8.27 -5.08
CA SER A 81 -2.86 -8.63 -6.23
C SER A 81 -3.91 -7.56 -6.51
N ALA A 82 -4.52 -6.98 -5.47
CA ALA A 82 -5.48 -5.90 -5.64
C ALA A 82 -4.84 -4.66 -6.27
N LEU A 83 -3.63 -4.29 -5.83
CA LEU A 83 -2.88 -3.18 -6.38
C LEU A 83 -2.49 -3.43 -7.85
N LEU A 84 -1.94 -4.60 -8.17
CA LEU A 84 -1.57 -4.99 -9.54
C LEU A 84 -2.76 -4.96 -10.49
N LEU A 85 -3.92 -5.45 -10.06
CA LEU A 85 -5.15 -5.39 -10.85
C LEU A 85 -5.60 -3.95 -11.10
N GLU A 86 -5.42 -3.06 -10.14
CA GLU A 86 -5.74 -1.64 -10.32
C GLU A 86 -4.75 -0.94 -11.26
N CYS A 87 -3.45 -1.26 -11.16
CA CYS A 87 -2.43 -0.82 -12.11
C CYS A 87 -2.78 -1.24 -13.54
N LEU A 88 -3.11 -2.51 -13.75
CA LEU A 88 -3.51 -3.05 -15.05
C LEU A 88 -4.73 -2.34 -15.63
N LYS A 89 -5.76 -2.07 -14.81
CA LYS A 89 -6.95 -1.32 -15.26
C LYS A 89 -6.64 0.11 -15.69
N LYS A 90 -5.64 0.73 -15.05
CA LYS A 90 -5.22 2.12 -15.32
C LYS A 90 -4.11 2.23 -16.38
N GLY A 91 -3.57 1.11 -16.86
CA GLY A 91 -2.43 1.10 -17.77
C GLY A 91 -1.12 1.56 -17.12
N ILE A 92 -0.99 1.40 -15.80
CA ILE A 92 0.20 1.77 -15.01
C ILE A 92 1.09 0.54 -14.86
N TYR A 93 2.40 0.68 -15.09
CA TYR A 93 3.36 -0.38 -14.86
C TYR A 93 3.68 -0.51 -13.35
N PRO A 94 3.44 -1.68 -12.73
CA PRO A 94 3.81 -1.91 -11.34
C PRO A 94 5.23 -2.48 -11.24
N SER A 95 6.19 -1.64 -10.84
CA SER A 95 7.55 -2.09 -10.51
C SER A 95 7.61 -2.58 -9.06
N TRP A 96 8.44 -3.60 -8.83
CA TRP A 96 8.66 -4.20 -7.53
C TRP A 96 10.13 -4.61 -7.41
N ASP A 97 10.85 -3.94 -6.51
CA ASP A 97 12.15 -4.42 -6.02
C ASP A 97 12.00 -5.12 -4.66
N ALA A 98 12.50 -6.35 -4.56
CA ALA A 98 12.26 -7.21 -3.40
C ALA A 98 13.30 -6.93 -2.31
N ALA A 99 12.94 -6.09 -1.33
CA ALA A 99 13.68 -5.97 -0.08
C ALA A 99 13.25 -7.04 0.94
N ILE A 100 14.22 -7.57 1.70
CA ILE A 100 13.96 -8.42 2.86
C ILE A 100 14.28 -7.60 4.10
N GLU A 101 13.27 -7.26 4.90
CA GLU A 101 13.49 -6.69 6.23
C GLU A 101 13.97 -7.76 7.21
N HIS A 102 15.04 -7.46 7.96
CA HIS A 102 15.61 -8.30 9.02
C HIS A 102 14.90 -8.15 10.37
#